data_AF-A0A2K3P6V0-F1
#
_entry.id   AF-A0A2K3P6V0-F1
#
_cell.length_a   1.000
_cell.length_b   1.000
_cell.length_c   1.000
_cell.angle_alpha   90.00
_cell.angle_beta   90.00
_cell.angle_gamma   90.00
#
_symmetry.space_group_name_H-M   'P 1'
#
loop_
_entity.id
_entity.type
_entity.pdbx_description
1 polymer ?
#
loop_
_entity_poly.entity_id
_entity_poly.type
_entity_poly.pdbx_seq_one_letter_code
_entity_poly.pdbx_strand_id
1 'polypeptide(L)'
;MLAMDLPTQIYTILKQPHRTYLVQDDFKPILRELLSSHPGLEFLHSTPEFQERYAETVIHRIFYYMNRSGNGRLTLRELKRGNLIDAMLHVDEEEDINKVLSLVFYCELDREWDQLEVTRKNAGKFRKMARETESLSCLTCGVGWVAQLVKLVELRVKEQEVQGSSPGKGEKTNIILYFSYEHFYVIYCKFWELDTDHDFFIDRENLIKYGNHSLTYRIVDRIFSQVPRKFSSKVEGKMNYEDFVHFILAEEDKSSEPSLEYWFRCIDLDGNGVLTSNEMLFFYEEQLHRMECMAQEPVLFEDILCQLVDMIGPENDGYITLRDVKSSKLSGNVFNILFNLNKFIAFETRDPFLIRQEREDPNMTEWDRFAHREYIRLSMEEDGEDMSNASGDVWEESLEAPF
;
A
#
# COMPACT_ATOMS: atom_id res chain seq x y z
N MET A 1 -34.14 24.94 -3.13
CA MET A 1 -33.65 23.69 -2.53
C MET A 1 -32.16 23.66 -2.88
N LEU A 2 -31.26 23.83 -1.92
CA LEU A 2 -29.82 23.90 -2.22
C LEU A 2 -29.38 22.53 -2.77
N ALA A 3 -28.81 22.50 -3.98
CA ALA A 3 -28.24 21.28 -4.54
C ALA A 3 -27.17 20.76 -3.59
N MET A 4 -27.28 19.49 -3.18
CA MET A 4 -26.29 18.85 -2.32
C MET A 4 -25.02 18.62 -3.14
N ASP A 5 -23.84 18.90 -2.57
CA ASP A 5 -22.57 18.59 -3.22
C ASP A 5 -22.33 17.07 -3.31
N LEU A 6 -21.58 16.64 -4.33
CA LEU A 6 -21.36 15.23 -4.65
C LEU A 6 -20.89 14.38 -3.45
N PRO A 7 -19.95 14.83 -2.59
CA PRO A 7 -19.57 14.06 -1.40
C PRO A 7 -20.74 13.82 -0.43
N THR A 8 -21.64 14.80 -0.26
CA THR A 8 -22.81 14.62 0.61
C THR A 8 -23.83 13.68 -0.01
N GLN A 9 -23.99 13.70 -1.33
CA GLN A 9 -24.87 12.77 -2.04
C GLN A 9 -24.37 11.33 -1.85
N ILE A 10 -23.12 11.05 -2.20
CA ILE A 10 -22.50 9.72 -2.06
C ILE A 10 -22.58 9.23 -0.61
N TYR A 11 -22.22 10.09 0.34
CA TYR A 11 -22.33 9.78 1.76
C TYR A 11 -23.76 9.40 2.17
N THR A 12 -24.76 10.11 1.67
CA THR A 12 -26.17 9.85 2.01
C THR A 12 -26.67 8.54 1.42
N ILE A 13 -26.17 8.15 0.25
CA ILE A 13 -26.53 6.91 -0.44
C ILE A 13 -25.94 5.69 0.27
N LEU A 14 -24.66 5.75 0.60
CA LEU A 14 -23.96 4.60 1.20
C LEU A 14 -24.36 4.36 2.65
N LYS A 15 -24.63 5.44 3.38
CA LYS A 15 -24.90 5.38 4.81
C LYS A 15 -26.28 4.79 5.09
N GLN A 16 -26.32 3.83 6.01
CA GLN A 16 -27.58 3.33 6.55
C GLN A 16 -28.47 4.48 7.11
N PRO A 17 -29.80 4.43 6.95
CA PRO A 17 -30.71 5.53 7.30
C PRO A 17 -30.53 6.06 8.74
N HIS A 18 -30.25 5.16 9.69
CA HIS A 18 -30.17 5.46 11.12
C HIS A 18 -28.78 5.90 11.62
N ARG A 19 -27.74 5.88 10.78
CA ARG A 19 -26.37 6.22 11.18
C ARG A 19 -26.02 7.65 10.80
N THR A 20 -24.97 8.20 11.39
CA THR A 20 -24.34 9.48 11.00
C THR A 20 -22.87 9.28 10.65
N TYR A 21 -22.51 8.10 10.15
CA TYR A 21 -21.18 7.69 9.74
C TYR A 21 -21.29 6.46 8.81
N LEU A 22 -20.27 6.27 7.97
CA LEU A 22 -20.08 5.06 7.15
C LEU A 22 -19.21 4.05 7.89
N VAL A 23 -19.52 2.77 7.72
CA VAL A 23 -18.66 1.65 8.14
C VAL A 23 -18.12 0.91 6.91
N GLN A 24 -17.17 0.01 7.12
CA GLN A 24 -16.55 -0.79 6.05
C GLN A 24 -17.57 -1.48 5.14
N ASP A 25 -18.59 -2.13 5.72
CA ASP A 25 -19.64 -2.82 4.97
C ASP A 25 -20.45 -1.91 4.03
N ASP A 26 -20.54 -0.61 4.32
CA ASP A 26 -21.29 0.34 3.48
C ASP A 26 -20.61 0.57 2.11
N PHE A 27 -19.33 0.21 1.96
CA PHE A 27 -18.58 0.30 0.70
C PHE A 27 -18.67 -0.98 -0.17
N LYS A 28 -19.09 -2.12 0.40
CA LYS A 28 -19.19 -3.40 -0.32
C LYS A 28 -20.04 -3.32 -1.60
N PRO A 29 -21.21 -2.65 -1.63
CA PRO A 29 -22.00 -2.53 -2.86
C PRO A 29 -21.27 -1.80 -3.98
N ILE A 30 -20.50 -0.75 -3.66
CA ILE A 30 -19.70 -0.02 -4.65
C ILE A 30 -18.64 -0.93 -5.24
N LEU A 31 -17.90 -1.65 -4.40
CA LEU A 31 -16.78 -2.46 -4.89
C LEU A 31 -17.25 -3.67 -5.69
N ARG A 32 -18.44 -4.20 -5.39
CA ARG A 32 -19.07 -5.22 -6.24
C ARG A 32 -19.37 -4.69 -7.64
N GLU A 33 -19.92 -3.49 -7.74
CA GLU A 33 -20.17 -2.87 -9.05
C GLU A 33 -18.85 -2.65 -9.78
N LEU A 34 -17.87 -2.02 -9.13
CA LEU A 34 -16.53 -1.78 -9.69
C LEU A 34 -15.91 -3.08 -10.23
N LEU A 35 -15.89 -4.15 -9.43
CA LEU A 35 -15.36 -5.44 -9.83
C LEU A 35 -16.12 -6.06 -11.00
N SER A 36 -17.43 -5.84 -11.09
CA SER A 36 -18.26 -6.41 -12.17
C SER A 36 -18.16 -5.66 -13.49
N SER A 37 -17.88 -4.35 -13.46
CA SER A 37 -18.01 -3.46 -14.62
C SER A 37 -16.70 -2.89 -15.13
N HIS A 38 -15.64 -2.85 -14.33
CA HIS A 38 -14.41 -2.15 -14.68
C HIS A 38 -13.48 -3.00 -15.56
N PRO A 39 -13.13 -2.55 -16.78
CA PRO A 39 -12.32 -3.34 -17.73
C PRO A 39 -10.95 -3.72 -17.17
N GLY A 40 -10.28 -2.80 -16.48
CA GLY A 40 -9.01 -3.06 -15.78
C GLY A 40 -9.05 -4.09 -14.63
N LEU A 41 -10.21 -4.65 -14.29
CA LEU A 41 -10.37 -5.71 -13.27
C LEU A 41 -11.07 -6.96 -13.83
N GLU A 42 -11.38 -7.03 -15.12
CA GLU A 42 -12.06 -8.18 -15.75
C GLU A 42 -11.30 -9.50 -15.55
N PHE A 43 -9.97 -9.44 -15.49
CA PHE A 43 -9.14 -10.63 -15.26
C PHE A 43 -9.41 -11.30 -13.90
N LEU A 44 -9.98 -10.58 -12.92
CA LEU A 44 -10.39 -11.14 -11.63
C LEU A 44 -11.75 -11.86 -11.69
N HIS A 45 -12.50 -11.79 -12.80
CA HIS A 45 -13.81 -12.46 -12.94
C HIS A 45 -13.75 -13.96 -12.76
N SER A 46 -12.61 -14.57 -13.10
CA SER A 46 -12.37 -16.01 -12.95
C SER A 46 -11.98 -16.43 -11.52
N THR A 47 -11.69 -15.48 -10.61
CA THR A 47 -11.12 -15.75 -9.27
C THR A 47 -11.91 -15.06 -8.14
N PRO A 48 -13.06 -15.62 -7.73
CA PRO A 48 -13.94 -14.99 -6.72
C PRO A 48 -13.25 -14.71 -5.36
N GLU A 49 -12.35 -15.58 -4.92
CA GLU A 49 -11.60 -15.39 -3.67
C GLU A 49 -10.71 -14.13 -3.75
N PHE A 50 -10.02 -13.92 -4.87
CA PHE A 50 -9.20 -12.73 -5.09
C PHE A 50 -10.04 -11.46 -5.23
N GLN A 51 -11.25 -11.55 -5.80
CA GLN A 51 -12.17 -10.41 -5.83
C GLN A 51 -12.56 -9.94 -4.43
N GLU A 52 -12.92 -10.88 -3.56
CA GLU A 52 -13.30 -10.56 -2.18
C GLU A 52 -12.12 -9.92 -1.44
N ARG A 53 -10.92 -10.49 -1.58
CA ARG A 53 -9.69 -9.95 -0.97
C ARG A 53 -9.29 -8.58 -1.50
N TYR A 54 -9.38 -8.37 -2.82
CA TYR A 54 -9.16 -7.05 -3.41
C TYR A 54 -10.14 -6.02 -2.83
N ALA A 55 -11.43 -6.36 -2.78
CA ALA A 55 -12.44 -5.47 -2.25
C ALA A 55 -12.20 -5.13 -0.76
N GLU A 56 -11.87 -6.13 0.05
CA GLU A 56 -11.50 -5.93 1.46
C GLU A 56 -10.30 -5.00 1.60
N THR A 57 -9.23 -5.22 0.83
CA THR A 57 -8.03 -4.38 0.86
C THR A 57 -8.31 -2.94 0.47
N VAL A 58 -9.10 -2.70 -0.58
CA VAL A 58 -9.52 -1.35 -0.96
C VAL A 58 -10.27 -0.66 0.19
N ILE A 59 -11.20 -1.36 0.86
CA ILE A 59 -11.93 -0.81 2.01
C ILE A 59 -10.98 -0.50 3.18
N HIS A 60 -10.06 -1.41 3.50
CA HIS A 60 -9.09 -1.19 4.57
C HIS A 60 -8.18 0.01 4.28
N ARG A 61 -7.72 0.18 3.04
CA ARG A 61 -6.95 1.35 2.60
C ARG A 61 -7.77 2.65 2.69
N ILE A 62 -9.05 2.62 2.30
CA ILE A 62 -9.96 3.75 2.48
C ILE A 62 -10.00 4.18 3.94
N PHE A 63 -10.21 3.24 4.87
CA PHE A 63 -10.28 3.57 6.30
C PHE A 63 -8.93 4.02 6.86
N TYR A 64 -7.83 3.42 6.42
CA TYR A 64 -6.47 3.81 6.82
C TYR A 64 -6.18 5.29 6.53
N TYR A 65 -6.48 5.77 5.31
CA TYR A 65 -6.20 7.17 4.93
C TYR A 65 -7.31 8.16 5.31
N MET A 66 -8.58 7.73 5.32
CA MET A 66 -9.72 8.66 5.48
C MET A 66 -10.22 8.78 6.92
N ASN A 67 -10.23 7.68 7.69
CA ASN A 67 -10.79 7.68 9.05
C ASN A 67 -9.73 8.07 10.09
N ARG A 68 -9.36 9.35 10.10
CA ARG A 68 -8.32 9.90 11.00
C ARG A 68 -8.59 9.66 12.48
N SER A 69 -9.85 9.54 12.87
CA SER A 69 -10.21 9.23 14.27
C SER A 69 -9.91 7.78 14.67
N GLY A 70 -9.63 6.88 13.71
CA GLY A 70 -9.28 5.48 13.96
C GLY A 70 -10.38 4.67 14.65
N ASN A 71 -11.63 5.13 14.61
CA ASN A 71 -12.76 4.56 15.33
C ASN A 71 -13.66 3.65 14.47
N GLY A 72 -13.27 3.41 13.21
CA GLY A 72 -14.03 2.62 12.24
C GLY A 72 -15.31 3.31 11.76
N ARG A 73 -15.46 4.63 11.97
CA ARG A 73 -16.66 5.41 11.63
C ARG A 73 -16.28 6.62 10.78
N LEU A 74 -16.36 6.47 9.47
CA LEU A 74 -16.04 7.54 8.55
C LEU A 74 -17.17 8.58 8.50
N THR A 75 -16.88 9.79 8.93
CA THR A 75 -17.83 10.90 8.98
C THR A 75 -17.91 11.65 7.65
N LEU A 76 -19.02 12.37 7.41
CA LEU A 76 -19.14 13.25 6.23
C LEU A 76 -18.00 14.30 6.18
N ARG A 77 -17.56 14.78 7.35
CA ARG A 77 -16.47 15.76 7.44
C ARG A 77 -15.14 15.17 6.99
N GLU A 78 -14.84 13.94 7.37
CA GLU A 78 -13.65 13.22 6.91
C GLU A 78 -13.73 12.95 5.41
N LEU A 79 -14.88 12.47 4.92
CA LEU A 79 -15.11 12.23 3.49
C LEU A 79 -14.88 13.49 2.64
N LYS A 80 -15.46 14.63 3.06
CA LYS A 80 -15.30 15.93 2.36
C LYS A 80 -13.89 16.49 2.39
N ARG A 81 -13.05 16.07 3.33
CA ARG A 81 -11.69 16.58 3.51
C ARG A 81 -10.63 15.70 2.85
N GLY A 82 -10.97 14.46 2.51
CA GLY A 82 -10.07 13.59 1.77
C GLY A 82 -10.37 13.61 0.28
N ASN A 83 -9.71 12.71 -0.43
CA ASN A 83 -9.65 12.62 -1.89
C ASN A 83 -10.34 11.36 -2.43
N LEU A 84 -11.10 10.63 -1.59
CA LEU A 84 -11.77 9.40 -2.02
C LEU A 84 -12.74 9.62 -3.18
N ILE A 85 -13.52 10.71 -3.15
CA ILE A 85 -14.49 10.99 -4.22
C ILE A 85 -13.77 11.27 -5.54
N ASP A 86 -12.67 12.03 -5.49
CA ASP A 86 -11.85 12.31 -6.66
C ASP A 86 -11.21 11.02 -7.20
N ALA A 87 -10.76 10.13 -6.32
CA ALA A 87 -10.24 8.82 -6.70
C ALA A 87 -11.30 7.94 -7.37
N MET A 88 -12.53 7.91 -6.83
CA MET A 88 -13.64 7.16 -7.41
C MET A 88 -14.01 7.67 -8.80
N LEU A 89 -14.05 9.00 -8.98
CA LEU A 89 -14.32 9.61 -10.29
C LEU A 89 -13.22 9.27 -11.29
N HIS A 90 -11.96 9.33 -10.88
CA HIS A 90 -10.84 9.01 -11.76
C HIS A 90 -10.87 7.52 -12.18
N VAL A 91 -11.20 6.59 -11.28
CA VAL A 91 -11.41 5.17 -11.63
C VAL A 91 -12.56 4.97 -12.62
N ASP A 92 -13.57 5.85 -12.64
CA ASP A 92 -14.66 5.75 -13.62
C ASP A 92 -14.23 6.21 -15.03
N GLU A 93 -13.22 7.08 -15.10
CA GLU A 93 -12.69 7.63 -16.37
C GLU A 93 -11.54 6.81 -16.96
N GLU A 94 -10.72 6.17 -16.10
CA GLU A 94 -9.52 5.45 -16.51
C GLU A 94 -9.80 3.98 -16.81
N GLU A 95 -9.83 3.61 -18.10
CA GLU A 95 -10.10 2.22 -18.53
C GLU A 95 -9.06 1.22 -18.02
N ASP A 96 -7.84 1.69 -17.74
CA ASP A 96 -6.76 0.85 -17.27
C ASP A 96 -6.14 1.45 -16.00
N ILE A 97 -6.79 1.14 -14.87
CA ILE A 97 -6.29 1.49 -13.53
C ILE A 97 -4.90 0.90 -13.22
N ASN A 98 -4.41 -0.03 -14.04
CA ASN A 98 -3.07 -0.59 -13.96
C ASN A 98 -2.07 0.16 -14.89
N LYS A 99 -2.53 0.97 -15.86
CA LYS A 99 -1.69 1.74 -16.80
C LYS A 99 -1.06 3.00 -16.22
N VAL A 100 -1.54 3.51 -15.09
CA VAL A 100 -0.91 4.64 -14.38
C VAL A 100 0.57 4.34 -14.03
N LEU A 101 0.95 3.06 -14.13
CA LEU A 101 2.29 2.49 -13.89
C LEU A 101 3.18 2.40 -15.16
N SER A 102 2.65 2.60 -16.37
CA SER A 102 3.41 2.36 -17.62
C SER A 102 4.34 3.51 -18.06
N LEU A 103 4.33 4.65 -17.34
CA LEU A 103 5.20 5.78 -17.66
C LEU A 103 6.66 5.64 -17.17
N VAL A 104 6.99 4.61 -16.40
CA VAL A 104 8.38 4.34 -15.95
C VAL A 104 9.04 3.20 -16.74
N PHE A 105 8.24 2.31 -17.34
CA PHE A 105 8.74 1.20 -18.18
C PHE A 105 9.57 1.67 -19.39
N TYR A 106 9.36 2.90 -19.87
CA TYR A 106 10.11 3.46 -20.99
C TYR A 106 11.48 4.05 -20.60
N CYS A 107 11.76 4.30 -19.31
CA CYS A 107 13.02 4.94 -18.93
C CYS A 107 14.14 3.95 -18.56
N GLU A 108 13.80 2.72 -18.14
CA GLU A 108 14.81 1.71 -17.75
C GLU A 108 15.23 0.78 -18.89
N LEU A 109 14.41 0.61 -19.94
CA LEU A 109 14.78 -0.20 -21.09
C LEU A 109 15.64 0.56 -22.12
N ASP A 110 15.65 1.89 -22.18
CA ASP A 110 16.35 2.59 -23.28
C ASP A 110 17.90 2.65 -23.15
N ARG A 111 18.50 2.06 -22.10
CA ARG A 111 19.97 2.05 -21.91
C ARG A 111 20.66 0.71 -22.16
N GLU A 112 19.93 -0.40 -22.19
CA GLU A 112 20.49 -1.72 -22.51
C GLU A 112 20.06 -2.24 -23.89
N TRP A 113 19.09 -1.58 -24.54
CA TRP A 113 18.52 -2.04 -25.82
C TRP A 113 19.34 -1.74 -27.07
N ASP A 114 20.43 -0.97 -26.96
CA ASP A 114 21.33 -0.71 -28.09
C ASP A 114 22.42 -1.78 -28.31
N GLN A 115 22.50 -2.84 -27.46
CA GLN A 115 23.59 -3.83 -27.55
C GLN A 115 23.18 -5.30 -27.78
N LEU A 116 21.89 -5.63 -27.91
CA LEU A 116 21.47 -7.03 -28.12
C LEU A 116 20.49 -7.19 -29.30
N GLU A 117 21.05 -7.12 -30.50
CA GLU A 117 20.36 -7.32 -31.78
C GLU A 117 20.07 -8.81 -32.10
N VAL A 118 19.75 -9.64 -31.09
CA VAL A 118 19.59 -11.11 -31.27
C VAL A 118 18.42 -11.67 -30.45
N THR A 119 17.20 -11.18 -30.65
CA THR A 119 15.97 -11.97 -30.29
C THR A 119 14.73 -11.48 -31.05
N ARG A 120 14.90 -11.12 -32.33
CA ARG A 120 13.78 -10.80 -33.24
C ARG A 120 12.89 -12.00 -33.63
N LYS A 121 13.00 -13.15 -32.95
CA LYS A 121 12.28 -14.39 -33.29
C LYS A 121 11.16 -14.81 -32.34
N ASN A 122 10.99 -14.18 -31.16
CA ASN A 122 9.88 -14.53 -30.25
C ASN A 122 8.74 -13.48 -30.18
N ALA A 123 8.96 -12.25 -30.68
CA ALA A 123 7.90 -11.23 -30.83
C ALA A 123 6.81 -11.61 -31.87
N GLY A 124 7.01 -12.67 -32.65
CA GLY A 124 6.05 -13.18 -33.63
C GLY A 124 4.92 -14.04 -33.03
N LYS A 125 5.08 -14.55 -31.81
CA LYS A 125 4.06 -15.41 -31.17
C LYS A 125 2.99 -14.61 -30.41
N PHE A 126 3.35 -13.50 -29.77
CA PHE A 126 2.37 -12.60 -29.12
C PHE A 126 1.55 -11.77 -30.13
N ARG A 127 2.10 -11.43 -31.29
CA ARG A 127 1.36 -10.79 -32.40
C ARG A 127 0.30 -11.69 -33.06
N LYS A 128 0.35 -13.00 -32.81
CA LYS A 128 -0.63 -13.96 -33.34
C LYS A 128 -1.79 -14.22 -32.37
N MET A 129 -1.59 -14.03 -31.05
CA MET A 129 -2.70 -14.04 -30.08
C MET A 129 -3.47 -12.71 -30.04
N ALA A 130 -2.81 -11.58 -30.31
CA ALA A 130 -3.45 -10.25 -30.35
C ALA A 130 -4.16 -9.91 -31.68
N ARG A 131 -4.37 -10.88 -32.59
CA ARG A 131 -5.01 -10.65 -33.91
C ARG A 131 -6.25 -11.50 -34.20
N GLU A 132 -6.75 -12.25 -33.22
CA GLU A 132 -7.97 -13.04 -33.39
C GLU A 132 -9.19 -12.53 -32.59
N THR A 133 -9.12 -11.31 -32.05
CA THR A 133 -10.24 -10.64 -31.36
C THR A 133 -10.65 -9.30 -31.99
N GLU A 134 -10.53 -9.18 -33.30
CA GLU A 134 -11.12 -8.07 -34.07
C GLU A 134 -12.09 -8.61 -35.13
N SER A 135 -13.33 -8.86 -34.73
CA SER A 135 -14.49 -8.71 -35.63
C SER A 135 -15.80 -8.80 -34.86
N LEU A 136 -16.27 -7.66 -34.34
CA LEU A 136 -17.65 -7.18 -34.42
C LEU A 136 -17.76 -5.88 -33.62
N SER A 137 -17.60 -4.77 -34.33
CA SER A 137 -18.00 -3.45 -33.86
C SER A 137 -19.52 -3.33 -33.90
N CYS A 138 -20.16 -2.99 -32.77
CA CYS A 138 -21.34 -2.13 -32.77
C CYS A 138 -21.74 -1.68 -31.35
N LEU A 139 -21.37 -0.44 -31.03
CA LEU A 139 -22.22 0.58 -30.41
C LEU A 139 -23.03 0.18 -29.15
N THR A 140 -22.45 0.41 -27.96
CA THR A 140 -22.89 1.47 -27.03
C THR A 140 -21.91 1.55 -25.85
N CYS A 141 -21.29 2.71 -25.71
CA CYS A 141 -20.43 3.11 -24.62
C CYS A 141 -21.22 3.24 -23.29
N GLY A 142 -20.55 2.98 -22.19
CA GLY A 142 -21.10 3.22 -20.85
C GLY A 142 -20.14 2.82 -19.73
N VAL A 143 -18.88 3.28 -19.80
CA VAL A 143 -18.04 3.38 -18.59
C VAL A 143 -18.71 4.45 -17.73
N GLY A 144 -19.03 4.12 -16.48
CA GLY A 144 -19.91 4.95 -15.70
C GLY A 144 -20.55 4.24 -14.52
N TRP A 145 -19.78 3.59 -13.64
CA TRP A 145 -20.31 3.01 -12.40
C TRP A 145 -20.51 4.11 -11.32
N VAL A 146 -19.67 5.15 -11.31
CA VAL A 146 -20.00 6.39 -10.59
C VAL A 146 -21.15 7.09 -11.31
N ALA A 147 -21.19 7.07 -12.65
CA ALA A 147 -22.34 7.53 -13.41
C ALA A 147 -23.63 6.70 -13.17
N GLN A 148 -23.54 5.44 -12.74
CA GLN A 148 -24.67 4.54 -12.41
C GLN A 148 -25.24 4.87 -11.01
N LEU A 149 -24.35 5.19 -10.07
CA LEU A 149 -24.66 5.77 -8.76
C LEU A 149 -25.24 7.18 -8.90
N VAL A 150 -24.67 7.99 -9.80
CA VAL A 150 -25.21 9.29 -10.22
C VAL A 150 -26.54 9.10 -10.97
N LYS A 151 -26.75 8.03 -11.76
CA LYS A 151 -28.06 7.70 -12.37
C LYS A 151 -29.13 7.32 -11.35
N LEU A 152 -28.74 6.60 -10.29
CA LEU A 152 -29.58 6.33 -9.12
C LEU A 152 -29.92 7.61 -8.34
N VAL A 153 -29.04 8.61 -8.39
CA VAL A 153 -29.29 9.98 -7.87
C VAL A 153 -30.11 10.83 -8.85
N GLU A 154 -29.89 10.71 -10.16
CA GLU A 154 -30.58 11.42 -11.25
C GLU A 154 -32.04 10.98 -11.39
N LEU A 155 -32.37 9.73 -11.02
CA LEU A 155 -33.75 9.27 -10.87
C LEU A 155 -34.51 9.98 -9.73
N ARG A 156 -33.85 10.83 -8.92
CA ARG A 156 -34.47 11.64 -7.87
C ARG A 156 -34.35 13.16 -8.06
N VAL A 157 -33.49 13.66 -8.94
CA VAL A 157 -33.36 15.12 -9.18
C VAL A 157 -33.08 15.38 -10.65
N LYS A 158 -33.99 16.10 -11.31
CA LYS A 158 -33.84 16.56 -12.70
C LYS A 158 -32.99 17.83 -12.81
N GLU A 159 -32.16 17.81 -13.86
CA GLU A 159 -31.64 18.91 -14.71
C GLU A 159 -30.44 19.76 -14.24
N GLN A 160 -29.32 19.54 -14.98
CA GLN A 160 -28.34 20.49 -15.60
C GLN A 160 -27.45 21.36 -14.67
N GLU A 161 -26.17 21.64 -14.93
CA GLU A 161 -25.31 21.68 -16.15
C GLU A 161 -23.83 21.57 -15.68
N VAL A 162 -22.94 20.92 -16.46
CA VAL A 162 -21.48 20.82 -16.17
C VAL A 162 -20.71 21.75 -17.10
N GLN A 163 -19.98 22.72 -16.53
CA GLN A 163 -18.89 23.42 -17.19
C GLN A 163 -17.57 22.76 -16.82
N GLY A 164 -16.82 22.36 -17.85
CA GLY A 164 -15.57 21.64 -17.72
C GLY A 164 -14.44 22.49 -17.11
N SER A 165 -13.65 21.82 -16.29
CA SER A 165 -12.29 22.25 -15.93
C SER A 165 -11.33 21.16 -16.35
N SER A 166 -10.26 21.58 -17.04
CA SER A 166 -9.22 20.70 -17.56
C SER A 166 -8.45 20.01 -16.44
N PRO A 167 -8.00 18.75 -16.60
CA PRO A 167 -7.35 18.03 -15.52
C PRO A 167 -5.92 18.57 -15.28
N GLY A 168 -5.63 18.92 -14.03
CA GLY A 168 -4.35 19.46 -13.58
C GLY A 168 -3.39 18.34 -13.17
N LYS A 169 -2.12 18.47 -13.56
CA LYS A 169 -0.98 17.53 -13.41
C LYS A 169 -0.68 16.94 -12.00
N GLY A 170 -1.57 17.06 -11.01
CA GLY A 170 -1.52 16.38 -9.70
C GLY A 170 -2.52 15.22 -9.53
N GLU A 171 -3.26 14.83 -10.57
CA GLU A 171 -4.37 13.85 -10.48
C GLU A 171 -3.97 12.37 -10.46
N LYS A 172 -2.73 12.04 -10.84
CA LYS A 172 -2.27 10.64 -11.00
C LYS A 172 -2.18 9.84 -9.69
N THR A 173 -2.10 10.49 -8.53
CA THR A 173 -1.87 9.85 -7.22
C THR A 173 -3.13 9.28 -6.56
N ASN A 174 -4.32 9.72 -6.96
CA ASN A 174 -5.55 9.42 -6.19
C ASN A 174 -6.09 8.00 -6.44
N ILE A 175 -6.01 7.47 -7.67
CA ILE A 175 -6.40 6.08 -7.96
C ILE A 175 -5.51 5.11 -7.18
N ILE A 176 -4.19 5.31 -7.29
CA ILE A 176 -3.16 4.46 -6.70
C ILE A 176 -3.36 4.30 -5.19
N LEU A 177 -3.78 5.38 -4.52
CA LEU A 177 -4.00 5.41 -3.08
C LEU A 177 -5.07 4.43 -2.56
N TYR A 178 -6.03 4.03 -3.39
CA TYR A 178 -7.13 3.15 -2.94
C TYR A 178 -7.28 1.90 -3.81
N PHE A 179 -7.30 2.06 -5.13
CA PHE A 179 -7.81 1.05 -6.07
C PHE A 179 -6.71 0.28 -6.82
N SER A 180 -5.43 0.58 -6.58
CA SER A 180 -4.30 -0.13 -7.21
C SER A 180 -4.34 -1.63 -6.93
N TYR A 181 -4.42 -2.44 -8.01
CA TYR A 181 -4.29 -3.89 -7.94
C TYR A 181 -2.88 -4.31 -7.50
N GLU A 182 -1.85 -3.62 -8.01
CA GLU A 182 -0.45 -3.82 -7.65
C GLU A 182 -0.25 -3.80 -6.12
N HIS A 183 -0.82 -2.77 -5.48
CA HIS A 183 -0.74 -2.60 -4.04
C HIS A 183 -1.48 -3.71 -3.29
N PHE A 184 -2.67 -4.09 -3.77
CA PHE A 184 -3.39 -5.23 -3.22
C PHE A 184 -2.56 -6.51 -3.29
N TYR A 185 -1.97 -6.80 -4.45
CA TYR A 185 -1.19 -8.00 -4.69
C TYR A 185 -0.02 -8.10 -3.74
N VAL A 186 0.76 -7.02 -3.59
CA VAL A 186 1.89 -6.97 -2.66
C VAL A 186 1.44 -7.18 -1.22
N ILE A 187 0.38 -6.51 -0.77
CA ILE A 187 -0.13 -6.69 0.61
C ILE A 187 -0.56 -8.15 0.83
N TYR A 188 -1.27 -8.73 -0.13
CA TYR A 188 -1.74 -10.11 -0.05
C TYR A 188 -0.59 -11.12 -0.03
N CYS A 189 0.39 -11.00 -0.93
CA CYS A 189 1.56 -11.86 -0.97
C CYS A 189 2.39 -11.74 0.32
N LYS A 190 2.60 -10.51 0.83
CA LYS A 190 3.33 -10.31 2.09
C LYS A 190 2.62 -10.88 3.31
N PHE A 191 1.28 -10.89 3.31
CA PHE A 191 0.53 -11.61 4.33
C PHE A 191 0.75 -13.12 4.20
N TRP A 192 0.61 -13.65 2.98
CA TRP A 192 0.73 -15.07 2.68
C TRP A 192 2.14 -15.64 2.97
N GLU A 193 3.20 -14.86 2.71
CA GLU A 193 4.58 -15.20 3.07
C GLU A 193 4.77 -15.43 4.59
N LEU A 194 3.96 -14.76 5.43
CA LEU A 194 4.04 -14.87 6.89
C LEU A 194 3.12 -15.95 7.48
N ASP A 195 1.93 -16.12 6.91
CA ASP A 195 0.90 -17.10 7.31
C ASP A 195 1.24 -18.51 6.78
N THR A 196 2.25 -19.13 7.40
CA THR A 196 2.80 -20.42 6.95
C THR A 196 1.87 -21.61 7.19
N ASP A 197 0.96 -21.52 8.16
CA ASP A 197 -0.03 -22.55 8.46
C ASP A 197 -1.38 -22.30 7.75
N HIS A 198 -1.48 -21.21 7.00
CA HIS A 198 -2.63 -20.84 6.17
C HIS A 198 -3.93 -20.78 6.95
N ASP A 199 -3.86 -20.36 8.21
CA ASP A 199 -5.03 -20.20 9.08
C ASP A 199 -5.67 -18.81 8.95
N PHE A 200 -5.10 -17.97 8.09
CA PHE A 200 -5.50 -16.61 7.79
C PHE A 200 -5.33 -15.65 8.99
N PHE A 201 -4.38 -15.97 9.86
CA PHE A 201 -3.93 -15.11 10.94
C PHE A 201 -2.41 -15.02 11.00
N ILE A 202 -1.93 -13.93 11.58
CA ILE A 202 -0.52 -13.70 11.87
C ILE A 202 -0.39 -13.59 13.38
N ASP A 203 0.40 -14.47 13.98
CA ASP A 203 0.83 -14.33 15.36
C ASP A 203 2.15 -13.55 15.47
N ARG A 204 2.64 -13.41 16.70
CA ARG A 204 3.85 -12.67 17.00
C ARG A 204 5.08 -13.29 16.34
N GLU A 205 5.16 -14.61 16.33
CA GLU A 205 6.24 -15.41 15.76
C GLU A 205 6.23 -15.38 14.23
N ASN A 206 5.08 -15.18 13.60
CA ASN A 206 4.98 -14.85 12.19
C ASN A 206 5.50 -13.44 11.95
N LEU A 207 4.94 -12.41 12.62
CA LEU A 207 5.24 -11.00 12.29
C LEU A 207 6.72 -10.66 12.48
N ILE A 208 7.40 -11.27 13.45
CA ILE A 208 8.82 -10.99 13.68
C ILE A 208 9.74 -11.40 12.53
N LYS A 209 9.27 -12.25 11.61
CA LYS A 209 10.01 -12.64 10.40
C LYS A 209 9.86 -11.60 9.28
N TYR A 210 8.90 -10.68 9.40
CA TYR A 210 8.64 -9.65 8.40
C TYR A 210 9.91 -8.85 8.06
N GLY A 211 10.12 -8.61 6.76
CA GLY A 211 11.28 -7.86 6.28
C GLY A 211 12.63 -8.49 6.63
N ASN A 212 12.70 -9.83 6.72
CA ASN A 212 13.88 -10.56 7.19
C ASN A 212 14.30 -10.11 8.60
N HIS A 213 13.36 -10.19 9.54
CA HIS A 213 13.54 -9.74 10.92
C HIS A 213 13.91 -8.25 11.03
N SER A 214 13.35 -7.37 10.20
CA SER A 214 13.71 -5.94 10.21
C SER A 214 13.38 -5.25 11.53
N LEU A 215 12.24 -5.60 12.13
CA LEU A 215 11.72 -5.00 13.37
C LEU A 215 12.28 -5.65 14.64
N THR A 216 12.45 -4.84 15.69
CA THR A 216 12.85 -5.32 17.03
C THR A 216 11.73 -6.08 17.74
N TYR A 217 12.09 -6.97 18.67
CA TYR A 217 11.14 -7.69 19.52
C TYR A 217 10.29 -6.71 20.33
N ARG A 218 10.92 -5.68 20.93
CA ARG A 218 10.21 -4.64 21.71
C ARG A 218 9.11 -3.96 20.90
N ILE A 219 9.33 -3.63 19.63
CA ILE A 219 8.28 -2.96 18.83
C ILE A 219 7.18 -3.93 18.40
N VAL A 220 7.53 -5.16 18.05
CA VAL A 220 6.55 -6.22 17.73
C VAL A 220 5.64 -6.50 18.94
N ASP A 221 6.19 -6.50 20.16
CA ASP A 221 5.41 -6.63 21.39
C ASP A 221 4.39 -5.50 21.57
N ARG A 222 4.75 -4.26 21.21
CA ARG A 222 3.84 -3.11 21.30
C ARG A 222 2.68 -3.22 20.29
N ILE A 223 2.96 -3.77 19.11
CA ILE A 223 1.94 -4.06 18.08
C ILE A 223 0.95 -5.10 18.60
N PHE A 224 1.42 -6.24 19.11
CA PHE A 224 0.55 -7.31 19.63
C PHE A 224 -0.10 -6.99 20.98
N SER A 225 0.45 -6.04 21.73
CA SER A 225 -0.23 -5.40 22.87
C SER A 225 -1.38 -4.47 22.43
N GLN A 226 -1.57 -4.30 21.12
CA GLN A 226 -2.64 -3.50 20.52
C GLN A 226 -2.65 -2.06 21.06
N VAL A 227 -1.46 -1.50 21.24
CA VAL A 227 -1.25 -0.11 21.66
C VAL A 227 -1.57 0.86 20.52
N PRO A 228 -1.00 0.72 19.30
CA PRO A 228 -1.25 1.70 18.25
C PRO A 228 -2.71 1.70 17.79
N ARG A 229 -3.31 0.50 17.72
CA ARG A 229 -4.68 0.24 17.30
C ARG A 229 -5.17 -1.07 17.92
N LYS A 230 -6.46 -1.12 18.26
CA LYS A 230 -7.13 -2.37 18.63
C LYS A 230 -7.36 -3.23 17.40
N PHE A 231 -6.99 -4.51 17.49
CA PHE A 231 -7.19 -5.46 16.42
C PHE A 231 -8.69 -5.69 16.18
N SER A 232 -9.08 -5.78 14.92
CA SER A 232 -10.44 -6.17 14.55
C SER A 232 -10.62 -7.68 14.70
N SER A 233 -9.52 -8.44 14.64
CA SER A 233 -9.44 -9.87 14.96
C SER A 233 -10.19 -10.22 16.24
N LYS A 234 -10.92 -11.34 16.19
CA LYS A 234 -11.65 -11.90 17.33
C LYS A 234 -10.87 -13.01 18.04
N VAL A 235 -9.68 -13.31 17.54
CA VAL A 235 -8.80 -14.35 18.08
C VAL A 235 -7.70 -13.67 18.88
N GLU A 236 -7.57 -14.05 20.15
CA GLU A 236 -6.60 -13.47 21.06
C GLU A 236 -5.16 -13.74 20.59
N GLY A 237 -4.31 -12.73 20.67
CA GLY A 237 -2.90 -12.83 20.24
C GLY A 237 -2.69 -12.94 18.73
N LYS A 238 -3.75 -12.89 17.92
CA LYS A 238 -3.69 -13.08 16.47
C LYS A 238 -4.17 -11.84 15.71
N MET A 239 -3.37 -11.40 14.76
CA MET A 239 -3.67 -10.33 13.79
C MET A 239 -4.40 -10.95 12.59
N ASN A 240 -5.54 -10.39 12.17
CA ASN A 240 -6.18 -10.82 10.92
C ASN A 240 -5.64 -10.00 9.73
N TYR A 241 -6.12 -10.29 8.52
CA TYR A 241 -5.71 -9.57 7.31
C TYR A 241 -5.96 -8.06 7.35
N GLU A 242 -7.10 -7.59 7.90
CA GLU A 242 -7.36 -6.15 8.07
C GLU A 242 -6.30 -5.48 8.93
N ASP A 243 -5.98 -6.10 10.05
CA ASP A 243 -5.02 -5.60 11.02
C ASP A 243 -3.60 -5.58 10.40
N PHE A 244 -3.28 -6.58 9.58
CA PHE A 244 -2.04 -6.63 8.81
C PHE A 244 -1.96 -5.52 7.75
N VAL A 245 -3.05 -5.23 7.01
CA VAL A 245 -3.09 -4.12 6.05
C VAL A 245 -2.73 -2.80 6.74
N HIS A 246 -3.23 -2.56 7.95
CA HIS A 246 -2.86 -1.35 8.71
C HIS A 246 -1.40 -1.37 9.13
N PHE A 247 -0.88 -2.53 9.56
CA PHE A 247 0.53 -2.69 9.92
C PHE A 247 1.45 -2.41 8.73
N ILE A 248 1.25 -3.05 7.58
CA ILE A 248 2.17 -2.95 6.45
C ILE A 248 2.18 -1.54 5.84
N LEU A 249 1.01 -0.88 5.76
CA LEU A 249 0.93 0.51 5.30
C LEU A 249 1.65 1.47 6.26
N ALA A 250 1.58 1.21 7.58
CA ALA A 250 2.32 2.00 8.56
C ALA A 250 3.82 1.70 8.53
N GLU A 251 4.22 0.45 8.36
CA GLU A 251 5.62 0.05 8.36
C GLU A 251 6.37 0.53 7.12
N GLU A 252 5.73 0.45 5.96
CA GLU A 252 6.37 0.72 4.68
C GLU A 252 6.39 2.20 4.29
N ASP A 253 5.46 3.01 4.80
CA ASP A 253 5.50 4.48 4.68
C ASP A 253 5.38 5.14 6.05
N LYS A 254 6.53 5.30 6.71
CA LYS A 254 6.63 5.97 8.01
C LYS A 254 6.55 7.49 7.93
N SER A 255 6.46 8.05 6.73
CA SER A 255 6.26 9.48 6.52
C SER A 255 4.79 9.89 6.53
N SER A 256 3.88 8.93 6.29
CA SER A 256 2.44 9.19 6.24
C SER A 256 1.85 9.56 7.61
N GLU A 257 0.91 10.51 7.64
CA GLU A 257 0.23 10.93 8.89
C GLU A 257 -0.34 9.77 9.74
N PRO A 258 -1.07 8.78 9.18
CA PRO A 258 -1.55 7.63 9.97
C PRO A 258 -0.41 6.78 10.54
N SER A 259 0.68 6.62 9.80
CA SER A 259 1.86 5.89 10.28
C SER A 259 2.58 6.62 11.41
N LEU A 260 2.73 7.95 11.30
CA LEU A 260 3.33 8.77 12.36
C LEU A 260 2.56 8.60 13.68
N GLU A 261 1.23 8.60 13.63
CA GLU A 261 0.41 8.33 14.83
C GLU A 261 0.57 6.89 15.34
N TYR A 262 0.62 5.91 14.43
CA TYR A 262 0.79 4.50 14.77
C TYR A 262 2.08 4.30 15.58
N TRP A 263 3.23 4.74 15.04
CA TRP A 263 4.52 4.54 15.68
C TRP A 263 4.76 5.42 16.89
N PHE A 264 4.22 6.65 16.90
CA PHE A 264 4.26 7.50 18.08
C PHE A 264 3.60 6.81 19.28
N ARG A 265 2.40 6.24 19.11
CA ARG A 265 1.70 5.49 20.16
C ARG A 265 2.47 4.25 20.61
N CYS A 266 3.17 3.58 19.68
CA CYS A 266 4.01 2.45 20.04
C CYS A 266 5.15 2.87 20.98
N ILE A 267 5.80 4.01 20.72
CA ILE A 267 6.96 4.47 21.50
C ILE A 267 6.54 5.11 22.83
N ASP A 268 5.42 5.83 22.85
CA ASP A 268 4.83 6.43 24.06
C ASP A 268 4.43 5.33 25.05
N LEU A 269 5.34 5.00 25.98
CA LEU A 269 5.22 3.83 26.84
C LEU A 269 4.17 4.03 27.93
N ASP A 270 4.06 5.27 28.43
CA ASP A 270 3.13 5.64 29.49
C ASP A 270 1.81 6.25 28.97
N GLY A 271 1.73 6.58 27.68
CA GLY A 271 0.54 7.11 27.01
C GLY A 271 0.27 8.57 27.34
N ASN A 272 1.28 9.33 27.76
CA ASN A 272 1.12 10.72 28.18
C ASN A 272 1.12 11.73 27.01
N GLY A 273 1.39 11.28 25.77
CA GLY A 273 1.39 12.09 24.57
C GLY A 273 2.71 12.81 24.27
N VAL A 274 3.80 12.48 24.97
CA VAL A 274 5.15 13.00 24.73
C VAL A 274 6.18 11.87 24.75
N LEU A 275 7.23 11.96 23.93
CA LEU A 275 8.33 11.02 23.90
C LEU A 275 9.54 11.61 24.61
N THR A 276 10.03 10.90 25.62
CA THR A 276 11.20 11.27 26.40
C THR A 276 12.44 10.50 25.96
N SER A 277 13.63 10.96 26.39
CA SER A 277 14.89 10.25 26.16
C SER A 277 14.88 8.82 26.72
N ASN A 278 14.18 8.58 27.83
CA ASN A 278 14.10 7.24 28.43
C ASN A 278 13.31 6.25 27.58
N GLU A 279 12.22 6.69 26.94
CA GLU A 279 11.43 5.84 26.04
C GLU A 279 12.18 5.56 24.75
N MET A 280 12.86 6.57 24.19
CA MET A 280 13.73 6.39 23.03
C MET A 280 14.89 5.44 23.33
N LEU A 281 15.54 5.59 24.49
CA LEU A 281 16.61 4.68 24.94
C LEU A 281 16.08 3.24 25.04
N PHE A 282 14.88 3.05 25.60
CA PHE A 282 14.28 1.73 25.69
C PHE A 282 14.14 1.04 24.32
N PHE A 283 13.82 1.73 23.23
CA PHE A 283 13.82 1.05 21.92
C PHE A 283 15.24 0.89 21.35
N TYR A 284 16.07 1.93 21.50
CA TYR A 284 17.41 1.96 20.93
C TYR A 284 18.36 0.90 21.54
N GLU A 285 18.24 0.55 22.82
CA GLU A 285 19.08 -0.49 23.46
C GLU A 285 19.06 -1.83 22.71
N GLU A 286 17.88 -2.25 22.25
CA GLU A 286 17.78 -3.50 21.48
C GLU A 286 18.42 -3.32 20.09
N GLN A 287 18.25 -2.14 19.50
CA GLN A 287 18.84 -1.80 18.21
C GLN A 287 20.38 -1.82 18.27
N LEU A 288 20.95 -1.24 19.33
CA LEU A 288 22.39 -1.24 19.60
C LEU A 288 22.94 -2.67 19.63
N HIS A 289 22.27 -3.57 20.36
CA HIS A 289 22.68 -4.98 20.43
C HIS A 289 22.67 -5.66 19.05
N ARG A 290 21.66 -5.37 18.22
CA ARG A 290 21.58 -5.94 16.87
C ARG A 290 22.68 -5.41 15.94
N MET A 291 23.06 -4.13 16.06
CA MET A 291 24.20 -3.56 15.33
C MET A 291 25.51 -4.26 15.70
N GLU A 292 25.74 -4.52 16.99
CA GLU A 292 26.92 -5.26 17.47
C GLU A 292 26.98 -6.67 16.87
N CYS A 293 25.83 -7.38 16.81
CA CYS A 293 25.74 -8.70 16.18
C CYS A 293 26.07 -8.67 14.67
N MET A 294 25.87 -7.54 14.00
CA MET A 294 26.20 -7.33 12.58
C MET A 294 27.60 -6.74 12.37
N ALA A 295 28.43 -6.68 13.42
CA ALA A 295 29.76 -6.07 13.41
C ALA A 295 29.77 -4.61 12.90
N GLN A 296 28.66 -3.88 13.10
CA GLN A 296 28.59 -2.45 12.88
C GLN A 296 29.14 -1.71 14.10
N GLU A 297 29.71 -0.53 13.89
CA GLU A 297 30.21 0.31 14.99
C GLU A 297 29.02 0.83 15.82
N PRO A 298 28.94 0.52 17.12
CA PRO A 298 27.86 1.00 17.97
C PRO A 298 28.00 2.51 18.19
N VAL A 299 26.88 3.23 18.06
CA VAL A 299 26.81 4.67 18.37
C VAL A 299 26.21 4.84 19.75
N LEU A 300 26.78 5.75 20.55
CA LEU A 300 26.25 6.04 21.88
C LEU A 300 24.86 6.69 21.77
N PHE A 301 23.98 6.37 22.73
CA PHE A 301 22.62 6.90 22.71
C PHE A 301 22.59 8.43 22.82
N GLU A 302 23.55 9.04 23.51
CA GLU A 302 23.65 10.49 23.62
C GLU A 302 23.86 11.17 22.26
N ASP A 303 24.65 10.56 21.38
CA ASP A 303 24.89 11.07 20.02
C ASP A 303 23.66 10.85 19.13
N ILE A 304 23.02 9.68 19.26
CA ILE A 304 21.75 9.39 18.58
C ILE A 304 20.67 10.36 19.03
N LEU A 305 20.53 10.61 20.32
CA LEU A 305 19.52 11.52 20.86
C LEU A 305 19.69 12.93 20.28
N CYS A 306 20.91 13.44 20.18
CA CYS A 306 21.19 14.70 19.50
C CYS A 306 20.72 14.67 18.04
N GLN A 307 21.05 13.61 17.30
CA GLN A 307 20.62 13.43 15.91
C GLN A 307 19.08 13.39 15.79
N LEU A 308 18.39 12.67 16.67
CA LEU A 308 16.92 12.59 16.67
C LEU A 308 16.29 13.96 16.94
N VAL A 309 16.80 14.71 17.92
CA VAL A 309 16.33 16.06 18.24
C VAL A 309 16.56 17.01 17.06
N ASP A 310 17.73 16.95 16.41
CA ASP A 310 18.02 17.77 15.22
C ASP A 310 17.12 17.43 14.02
N MET A 311 16.78 16.15 13.83
CA MET A 311 15.90 15.70 12.76
C MET A 311 14.44 16.15 12.98
N ILE A 312 13.99 16.23 14.23
CA ILE A 312 12.61 16.61 14.56
C ILE A 312 12.46 18.12 14.72
N GLY A 313 13.42 18.79 15.35
CA GLY A 313 13.34 20.19 15.74
C GLY A 313 12.16 20.48 16.67
N PRO A 314 12.06 19.81 17.83
CA PRO A 314 10.92 19.96 18.73
C PRO A 314 10.81 21.37 19.30
N GLU A 315 9.59 21.80 19.68
CA GLU A 315 9.39 23.08 20.37
C GLU A 315 10.06 23.13 21.75
N ASN A 316 10.26 21.96 22.37
CA ASN A 316 10.93 21.81 23.67
C ASN A 316 11.95 20.66 23.62
N ASP A 317 13.22 20.95 23.86
CA ASP A 317 14.31 19.96 23.80
C ASP A 317 14.19 18.82 24.84
N GLY A 318 13.32 18.96 25.85
CA GLY A 318 13.11 17.94 26.87
C GLY A 318 12.18 16.79 26.45
N TYR A 319 11.33 16.97 25.44
CA TYR A 319 10.38 15.95 24.98
C TYR A 319 9.87 16.22 23.56
N ILE A 320 9.48 15.15 22.86
CA ILE A 320 8.95 15.24 21.49
C ILE A 320 7.45 14.94 21.49
N THR A 321 6.64 15.85 20.97
CA THR A 321 5.19 15.61 20.82
C THR A 321 4.84 15.03 19.45
N LEU A 322 3.64 14.47 19.32
CA LEU A 322 3.12 14.05 18.01
C LEU A 322 3.06 15.21 17.01
N ARG A 323 2.86 16.45 17.48
CA ARG A 323 2.86 17.63 16.61
C ARG A 323 4.25 17.89 16.04
N ASP A 324 5.29 17.76 16.86
CA ASP A 324 6.67 17.92 16.41
C ASP A 324 7.00 16.86 15.35
N VAL A 325 6.65 15.60 15.61
CA VAL A 325 6.78 14.49 14.66
C VAL A 325 6.03 14.76 13.35
N LYS A 326 4.80 15.26 13.39
CA LYS A 326 4.04 15.61 12.17
C LYS A 326 4.61 16.83 11.42
N SER A 327 5.44 17.64 12.05
CA SER A 327 6.01 18.84 11.45
C SER A 327 7.32 18.58 10.70
N SER A 328 8.03 17.51 11.04
CA SER A 328 9.28 17.12 10.38
C SER A 328 9.05 16.10 9.27
N LYS A 329 9.75 16.29 8.15
CA LYS A 329 9.80 15.32 7.04
C LYS A 329 10.71 14.13 7.32
N LEU A 330 11.55 14.22 8.35
CA LEU A 330 12.53 13.20 8.71
C LEU A 330 12.02 12.23 9.79
N SER A 331 10.79 12.43 10.28
CA SER A 331 10.20 11.65 11.36
C SER A 331 10.13 10.15 11.09
N GLY A 332 9.93 9.73 9.83
CA GLY A 332 9.95 8.31 9.49
C GLY A 332 11.31 7.65 9.78
N ASN A 333 12.41 8.39 9.57
CA ASN A 333 13.76 7.90 9.85
C ASN A 333 14.04 7.79 11.35
N VAL A 334 13.47 8.69 12.17
CA VAL A 334 13.56 8.60 13.64
C VAL A 334 13.02 7.26 14.14
N PHE A 335 11.89 6.81 13.60
CA PHE A 335 11.33 5.50 13.95
C PHE A 335 12.19 4.34 13.46
N ASN A 336 12.77 4.45 12.26
CA ASN A 336 13.68 3.42 11.77
C ASN A 336 14.93 3.28 12.66
N ILE A 337 15.54 4.39 13.10
CA ILE A 337 16.69 4.41 14.02
C ILE A 337 16.38 3.66 15.31
N LEU A 338 15.15 3.77 15.83
CA LEU A 338 14.77 3.16 17.10
C LEU A 338 14.47 1.66 17.00
N PHE A 339 13.89 1.18 15.89
CA PHE A 339 13.37 -0.19 15.85
C PHE A 339 13.36 -0.91 14.49
N ASN A 340 13.79 -0.31 13.38
CA ASN A 340 13.95 -0.99 12.10
C ASN A 340 15.40 -0.91 11.61
N LEU A 341 16.16 -1.98 11.84
CA LEU A 341 17.58 -2.02 11.55
C LEU A 341 17.90 -1.93 10.05
N ASN A 342 17.12 -2.60 9.20
CA ASN A 342 17.38 -2.62 7.75
C ASN A 342 17.22 -1.22 7.15
N LYS A 343 16.13 -0.51 7.49
CA LYS A 343 15.89 0.86 7.03
C LYS A 343 16.85 1.85 7.68
N PHE A 344 17.25 1.62 8.93
CA PHE A 344 18.26 2.44 9.58
C PHE A 344 19.63 2.35 8.89
N ILE A 345 20.12 1.14 8.60
CA ILE A 345 21.39 0.96 7.87
C ILE A 345 21.33 1.61 6.48
N ALA A 346 20.22 1.43 5.75
CA ALA A 346 20.05 2.03 4.43
C ALA A 346 20.10 3.58 4.48
N PHE A 347 19.55 4.17 5.54
CA PHE A 347 19.59 5.61 5.77
C PHE A 347 21.01 6.10 6.09
N GLU A 348 21.71 5.45 7.03
CA GLU A 348 23.08 5.82 7.43
C GLU A 348 24.07 5.69 6.28
N THR A 349 23.94 4.63 5.47
CA THR A 349 24.82 4.39 4.32
C THR A 349 24.49 5.27 3.11
N ARG A 350 23.41 6.07 3.18
CA ARG A 350 22.91 6.89 2.06
C ARG A 350 22.78 6.07 0.79
N ASP A 351 22.03 4.97 0.88
CA ASP A 351 21.90 4.00 -0.21
C ASP A 351 21.66 4.70 -1.57
N PRO A 352 22.62 4.59 -2.51
CA PRO A 352 22.51 5.26 -3.82
C PRO A 352 21.28 4.84 -4.62
N PHE A 353 20.79 3.61 -4.42
CA PHE A 353 19.60 3.11 -5.10
C PHE A 353 18.34 3.81 -4.63
N LEU A 354 18.14 3.94 -3.30
CA LEU A 354 16.99 4.65 -2.74
C LEU A 354 17.00 6.13 -3.12
N ILE A 355 18.17 6.78 -3.05
CA ILE A 355 18.32 8.19 -3.45
C ILE A 355 18.00 8.39 -4.93
N ARG A 356 18.37 7.44 -5.79
CA ARG A 356 18.08 7.52 -7.22
C ARG A 356 16.57 7.40 -7.48
N GLN A 357 15.90 6.44 -6.85
CA GLN A 357 14.46 6.25 -6.98
C GLN A 357 13.67 7.47 -6.51
N GLU A 358 14.04 8.07 -5.38
CA GLU A 358 13.38 9.29 -4.88
C GLU A 358 13.51 10.48 -5.85
N ARG A 359 14.61 10.54 -6.62
CA ARG A 359 14.85 11.58 -7.62
C ARG A 359 14.14 11.33 -8.94
N GLU A 360 14.01 10.07 -9.33
CA GLU A 360 13.35 9.66 -10.57
C GLU A 360 11.84 9.90 -10.48
N ASP A 361 11.22 9.57 -9.34
CA ASP A 361 9.78 9.79 -9.11
C ASP A 361 9.48 10.53 -7.78
N PRO A 362 9.69 11.86 -7.73
CA PRO A 362 9.49 12.67 -6.52
C PRO A 362 8.03 12.73 -6.02
N ASN A 363 7.06 12.37 -6.87
CA ASN A 363 5.63 12.44 -6.56
C ASN A 363 5.08 11.15 -5.95
N MET A 364 5.85 10.06 -5.96
CA MET A 364 5.46 8.79 -5.34
C MET A 364 5.70 8.84 -3.83
N THR A 365 4.83 8.19 -3.07
CA THR A 365 5.05 7.96 -1.63
C THR A 365 6.08 6.85 -1.40
N GLU A 366 6.55 6.69 -0.16
CA GLU A 366 7.40 5.55 0.20
C GLU A 366 6.66 4.22 -0.05
N TRP A 367 5.36 4.17 0.26
CA TRP A 367 4.50 3.02 0.00
C TRP A 367 4.45 2.68 -1.50
N ASP A 368 4.20 3.67 -2.36
CA ASP A 368 4.09 3.43 -3.80
C ASP A 368 5.40 2.86 -4.36
N ARG A 369 6.55 3.40 -3.93
CA ARG A 369 7.87 2.87 -4.35
C ARG A 369 8.11 1.44 -3.85
N PHE A 370 7.74 1.16 -2.59
CA PHE A 370 7.86 -0.16 -2.02
C PHE A 370 6.99 -1.18 -2.78
N ALA A 371 5.71 -0.86 -2.96
CA ALA A 371 4.75 -1.74 -3.62
C ALA A 371 5.18 -2.03 -5.05
N HIS A 372 5.60 -1.01 -5.80
CA HIS A 372 6.07 -1.20 -7.16
C HIS A 372 7.27 -2.15 -7.26
N ARG A 373 8.28 -1.95 -6.42
CA ARG A 373 9.47 -2.82 -6.38
C ARG A 373 9.12 -4.26 -6.00
N GLU A 374 8.31 -4.43 -4.97
CA GLU A 374 7.91 -5.78 -4.52
C GLU A 374 7.04 -6.48 -5.55
N TYR A 375 6.15 -5.75 -6.24
CA TYR A 375 5.33 -6.32 -7.31
C TYR A 375 6.18 -6.84 -8.46
N ILE A 376 7.16 -6.05 -8.93
CA ILE A 376 8.10 -6.49 -9.95
C ILE A 376 8.84 -7.75 -9.48
N ARG A 377 9.39 -7.74 -8.25
CA ARG A 377 10.10 -8.90 -7.69
C ARG A 377 9.22 -10.16 -7.68
N LEU A 378 8.00 -10.04 -7.14
CA LEU A 378 7.05 -11.15 -7.02
C LEU A 378 6.61 -11.68 -8.39
N SER A 379 6.36 -10.80 -9.36
CA SER A 379 6.00 -11.18 -10.73
C SER A 379 7.13 -11.92 -11.47
N MET A 380 8.39 -11.54 -11.22
CA MET A 380 9.55 -12.20 -11.82
C MET A 380 9.85 -13.58 -11.21
N GLU A 381 9.59 -13.75 -9.92
CA GLU A 381 9.72 -15.04 -9.23
C GLU A 381 8.71 -16.07 -9.78
N GLU A 382 7.47 -15.64 -10.04
CA GLU A 382 6.42 -16.46 -10.66
C GLU A 382 6.79 -16.93 -12.08
N ASP A 383 7.30 -16.02 -12.93
CA ASP A 383 7.77 -16.35 -14.29
C ASP A 383 9.00 -17.29 -14.30
N GLY A 384 9.85 -17.22 -13.27
CA GLY A 384 11.05 -18.04 -13.12
C GLY A 384 10.75 -19.48 -12.70
N GLU A 385 9.74 -19.69 -11.87
CA GLU A 385 9.28 -21.03 -11.47
C GLU A 385 8.69 -21.79 -12.66
N ASP A 386 7.93 -21.12 -13.54
CA ASP A 386 7.40 -21.70 -14.77
C ASP A 386 8.49 -22.13 -15.76
N MET A 387 9.59 -21.37 -15.85
CA MET A 387 10.75 -21.74 -16.68
C MET A 387 11.54 -22.92 -16.10
N SER A 388 11.61 -23.04 -14.77
CA SER A 388 12.29 -24.16 -14.11
C SER A 388 11.51 -25.47 -14.26
N ASN A 389 10.17 -25.42 -14.16
CA ASN A 389 9.29 -26.57 -14.38
C ASN A 389 9.17 -26.98 -15.85
N ALA A 390 9.40 -26.07 -16.80
CA ALA A 390 9.44 -26.40 -18.23
C ALA A 390 10.76 -27.05 -18.71
N SER A 391 11.79 -27.08 -17.85
CA SER A 391 13.13 -27.62 -18.18
C SER A 391 13.39 -29.04 -17.63
N GLY A 392 12.43 -29.63 -16.92
CA GLY A 392 12.56 -30.95 -16.30
C GLY A 392 12.26 -32.17 -17.20
N ASP A 393 11.70 -31.98 -18.39
CA ASP A 393 11.19 -33.07 -19.25
C ASP A 393 11.93 -33.19 -20.59
N VAL A 394 13.27 -33.19 -20.58
CA VAL A 394 14.06 -33.77 -21.67
C VAL A 394 15.37 -34.23 -21.05
N TRP A 395 15.58 -35.53 -20.82
CA TRP A 395 16.87 -36.26 -20.85
C TRP A 395 16.73 -37.61 -20.13
N GLU A 396 15.86 -38.50 -20.60
CA GLU A 396 15.99 -39.92 -20.27
C GLU A 396 15.39 -40.79 -21.40
N GLU A 397 16.10 -40.89 -22.53
CA GLU A 397 15.94 -42.07 -23.39
C GLU A 397 17.22 -42.38 -24.17
N SER A 398 17.88 -43.46 -23.72
CA SER A 398 18.54 -44.48 -24.55
C SER A 398 19.75 -44.08 -25.42
N LEU A 399 20.95 -44.30 -24.88
CA LEU A 399 22.10 -44.76 -25.66
C LEU A 399 22.76 -45.97 -24.99
N GLU A 400 22.19 -47.14 -25.22
CA GLU A 400 22.96 -48.39 -25.15
C GLU A 400 23.99 -48.39 -26.29
N ALA A 401 25.26 -48.51 -25.93
CA ALA A 401 26.37 -48.66 -26.87
C ALA A 401 26.51 -50.14 -27.29
N PRO A 402 26.74 -50.43 -28.59
CA PRO A 402 27.38 -51.66 -29.01
C PRO A 402 28.85 -51.40 -29.42
N PHE A 403 29.74 -51.97 -28.59
CA PHE A 403 31.18 -52.28 -28.78
C PHE A 403 32.23 -51.17 -28.74
#